data_AF-A0A915IIY1-F1
#
_entry.id   AF-A0A915IIY1-F1
#
_cell.length_a   1.000
_cell.length_b   1.000
_cell.length_c   1.000
_cell.angle_alpha   90.00
_cell.angle_beta   90.00
_cell.angle_gamma   90.00
#
_symmetry.space_group_name_H-M   'P 1'
#
loop_
_entity.id
_entity.type
_entity.pdbx_description
1 polymer ?
#
loop_
_entity_poly.entity_id
_entity_poly.type
_entity_poly.pdbx_seq_one_letter_code
_entity_poly.pdbx_strand_id
1 'polypeptide(L)'
;MIAIDYFISSFAMIACFSLCPVNAEKKTRLLGAPQPLNLTNAESRQKVSNFVQISLNYMKNDANKSKCLENMELIRIRNATRQIVAGSIYRIDFYVGDPRCFKQSSAVPFICLDDSNYKLCSVKIFTQLWISKVPHLEEYSCQNIRKEEALGGADLMHLYYNTSERRR
;
A
#
# COMPACT_ATOMS: atom_id res chain seq x y z
N MET A 1 43.65 62.08 16.11
CA MET A 1 42.50 61.87 17.03
C MET A 1 41.55 60.90 16.35
N ILE A 2 40.97 59.99 17.14
CA ILE A 2 40.06 58.88 16.80
C ILE A 2 40.78 57.56 16.46
N ALA A 3 40.82 56.71 17.49
CA ALA A 3 41.07 55.28 17.46
C ALA A 3 39.82 54.54 16.95
N ILE A 4 40.02 53.38 16.31
CA ILE A 4 39.03 52.31 16.25
C ILE A 4 39.79 50.99 16.40
N ASP A 5 39.63 50.38 17.57
CA ASP A 5 40.06 49.03 17.91
C ASP A 5 39.04 47.96 17.45
N TYR A 6 39.52 46.72 17.39
CA TYR A 6 38.83 45.42 17.33
C TYR A 6 38.29 44.95 15.96
N PHE A 7 38.79 43.81 15.44
CA PHE A 7 38.03 42.54 15.41
C PHE A 7 38.84 41.34 14.86
N ILE A 8 39.06 40.38 15.76
CA ILE A 8 38.92 38.92 15.62
C ILE A 8 39.95 38.09 14.82
N SER A 9 40.62 37.27 15.63
CA SER A 9 41.42 36.08 15.36
C SER A 9 40.63 34.88 14.83
N SER A 10 41.39 33.91 14.31
CA SER A 10 41.04 32.50 14.14
C SER A 10 40.26 32.13 12.89
N PHE A 11 41.01 31.73 11.86
CA PHE A 11 40.54 30.78 10.86
C PHE A 11 41.45 29.56 10.82
N ALA A 12 40.86 28.42 11.18
CA ALA A 12 40.94 27.13 10.48
C ALA A 12 41.11 25.96 11.46
N MET A 13 40.00 25.59 12.10
CA MET A 13 39.81 24.24 12.63
C MET A 13 39.81 23.26 11.45
N ILE A 14 40.84 22.42 11.38
CA ILE A 14 40.91 21.26 10.50
C ILE A 14 39.84 20.28 10.99
N ALA A 15 38.72 20.21 10.27
CA ALA A 15 37.69 19.22 10.53
C ALA A 15 38.21 17.83 10.16
N CYS A 16 38.44 16.99 11.17
CA CYS A 16 38.54 15.54 11.02
C CYS A 16 37.23 15.01 10.46
N PHE A 17 37.14 14.90 9.13
CA PHE A 17 36.24 13.97 8.47
C PHE A 17 36.78 12.56 8.68
N SER A 18 36.58 12.03 9.89
CA SER A 18 36.66 10.59 10.14
C SER A 18 35.58 9.92 9.30
N LEU A 19 36.00 9.38 8.14
CA LEU A 19 35.25 8.40 7.37
C LEU A 19 35.08 7.16 8.24
N CYS A 20 34.04 7.14 9.08
CA CYS A 20 33.55 5.89 9.62
C CYS A 20 32.87 5.14 8.47
N PRO A 21 33.39 3.99 8.01
CA PRO A 21 32.64 3.15 7.09
C PRO A 21 31.37 2.70 7.81
N VAL A 22 30.22 3.19 7.36
CA VAL A 22 28.92 2.69 7.81
C VAL A 22 28.78 1.28 7.23
N ASN A 23 29.21 0.30 8.00
CA ASN A 23 28.94 -1.10 7.70
C ASN A 23 27.42 -1.31 7.90
N ALA A 24 26.69 -1.55 6.81
CA ALA A 24 25.26 -1.80 6.86
C ALA A 24 24.99 -3.14 7.55
N GLU A 25 24.79 -3.11 8.87
CA GLU A 25 24.52 -4.30 9.67
C GLU A 25 23.16 -4.89 9.26
N LYS A 26 23.13 -6.20 8.96
CA LYS A 26 21.92 -6.92 8.57
C LYS A 26 21.02 -7.07 9.79
N LYS A 27 20.13 -6.09 10.01
CA LYS A 27 19.19 -6.06 11.14
C LYS A 27 18.38 -7.36 11.24
N THR A 28 18.59 -8.11 12.32
CA THR A 28 17.82 -9.32 12.65
C THR A 28 16.35 -8.94 12.80
N ARG A 29 15.48 -9.60 12.02
CA ARG A 29 14.05 -9.31 12.04
C ARG A 29 13.36 -10.14 13.12
N LEU A 30 12.87 -9.50 14.18
CA LEU A 30 12.11 -10.15 15.25
C LEU A 30 10.81 -10.74 14.68
N LEU A 31 10.65 -12.06 14.71
CA LEU A 31 9.51 -12.76 14.08
C LEU A 31 8.16 -12.45 14.75
N GLY A 32 8.18 -12.11 16.04
CA GLY A 32 6.99 -11.75 16.81
C GLY A 32 6.42 -10.36 16.51
N ALA A 33 7.20 -9.49 15.87
CA ALA A 33 6.75 -8.18 15.41
C ALA A 33 6.19 -8.28 13.98
N PRO A 34 5.22 -7.43 13.59
CA PRO A 34 4.79 -7.33 12.20
C PRO A 34 5.97 -6.99 11.28
N GLN A 35 6.19 -7.80 10.26
CA GLN A 35 7.22 -7.58 9.25
C GLN A 35 6.59 -7.36 7.88
N PRO A 36 7.09 -6.41 7.07
CA PRO A 36 6.60 -6.22 5.72
C PRO A 36 6.92 -7.44 4.84
N LEU A 37 5.92 -7.88 4.08
CA LEU A 37 6.08 -8.93 3.08
C LEU A 37 6.67 -8.34 1.79
N ASN A 38 7.58 -9.08 1.17
CA ASN A 38 8.16 -8.68 -0.10
C ASN A 38 7.20 -9.03 -1.26
N LEU A 39 6.42 -8.05 -1.71
CA LEU A 39 5.48 -8.20 -2.82
C LEU A 39 6.17 -8.24 -4.21
N THR A 40 7.48 -8.02 -4.28
CA THR A 40 8.26 -8.21 -5.52
C THR A 40 8.43 -9.69 -5.85
N ASN A 41 8.46 -10.56 -4.83
CA ASN A 41 8.51 -12.01 -5.02
C ASN A 41 7.15 -12.55 -5.51
N ALA A 42 7.16 -13.34 -6.58
CA ALA A 42 5.99 -13.94 -7.19
C ALA A 42 5.17 -14.82 -6.22
N GLU A 43 5.84 -15.63 -5.40
CA GLU A 43 5.19 -16.53 -4.43
C GLU A 43 4.45 -15.73 -3.35
N SER A 44 5.13 -14.73 -2.79
CA SER A 44 4.54 -13.86 -1.76
C SER A 44 3.35 -13.07 -2.32
N ARG A 45 3.49 -12.54 -3.54
CA ARG A 45 2.41 -11.83 -4.24
C ARG A 45 1.21 -12.73 -4.50
N GLN A 46 1.44 -13.96 -4.98
CA GLN A 46 0.37 -14.92 -5.25
C GLN A 46 -0.39 -15.29 -3.97
N LYS A 47 0.34 -15.52 -2.88
CA LYS A 47 -0.25 -15.82 -1.57
C LYS A 47 -1.12 -14.68 -1.06
N VAL A 48 -0.61 -13.45 -1.10
CA VAL A 48 -1.35 -12.25 -0.67
C VAL A 48 -2.55 -12.01 -1.57
N SER A 49 -2.41 -12.20 -2.89
CA SER A 49 -3.52 -12.07 -3.84
C SER A 49 -4.65 -13.07 -3.51
N ASN A 50 -4.31 -14.33 -3.24
CA ASN A 50 -5.29 -15.34 -2.86
C ASN A 50 -6.04 -14.95 -1.56
N PHE A 51 -5.29 -14.47 -0.55
CA PHE A 51 -5.89 -13.98 0.69
C PHE A 51 -6.84 -12.80 0.46
N VAL A 52 -6.48 -11.86 -0.42
CA VAL A 52 -7.35 -10.75 -0.78
C VAL A 52 -8.62 -11.23 -1.49
N GLN A 53 -8.52 -12.17 -2.43
CA GLN A 53 -9.69 -12.73 -3.14
C GLN A 53 -10.65 -13.44 -2.19
N ILE A 54 -10.12 -14.27 -1.29
CA ILE A 54 -10.91 -14.94 -0.24
C ILE A 54 -11.60 -13.91 0.65
N SER A 55 -10.86 -12.89 1.09
CA SER A 55 -11.40 -11.84 1.96
C SER A 55 -12.48 -11.04 1.25
N LEU A 56 -12.26 -10.65 -0.01
CA LEU A 56 -13.23 -9.93 -0.82
C LEU A 56 -14.53 -10.73 -0.98
N ASN A 57 -14.44 -12.02 -1.28
CA ASN A 57 -15.61 -12.88 -1.40
C ASN A 57 -16.36 -13.00 -0.06
N TYR A 58 -15.65 -13.13 1.05
CA TYR A 58 -16.27 -13.12 2.38
C TYR A 58 -17.02 -11.80 2.62
N MET A 59 -16.35 -10.67 2.40
CA MET A 59 -16.89 -9.33 2.65
C MET A 59 -18.10 -9.00 1.77
N LYS A 60 -18.17 -9.54 0.54
CA LYS A 60 -19.34 -9.38 -0.35
C LYS A 60 -20.58 -10.12 0.16
N ASN A 61 -20.37 -11.25 0.84
CA ASN A 61 -21.43 -12.11 1.34
C ASN A 61 -21.78 -11.84 2.81
N ASP A 62 -21.00 -11.00 3.49
CA ASP A 62 -21.29 -10.64 4.89
C ASP A 62 -22.52 -9.71 4.95
N ALA A 63 -23.64 -10.26 5.40
CA ALA A 63 -24.90 -9.54 5.55
C ALA A 63 -24.85 -8.46 6.64
N ASN A 64 -23.91 -8.54 7.59
CA ASN A 64 -23.85 -7.66 8.77
C ASN A 64 -23.05 -6.39 8.53
N LYS A 65 -22.19 -6.36 7.49
CA LYS A 65 -21.29 -5.24 7.21
C LYS A 65 -21.42 -4.83 5.75
N SER A 66 -22.35 -3.89 5.52
CA SER A 66 -22.46 -3.00 4.36
C SER A 66 -22.18 -3.64 2.99
N LYS A 67 -23.24 -3.80 2.18
CA LYS A 67 -23.28 -4.17 0.75
C LYS A 67 -22.40 -3.30 -0.20
N CYS A 68 -21.61 -2.39 0.35
CA CYS A 68 -20.71 -1.45 -0.31
C CYS A 68 -19.64 -2.06 -1.22
N LEU A 69 -19.44 -3.38 -1.21
CA LEU A 69 -18.41 -4.08 -2.00
C LEU A 69 -18.96 -5.00 -3.08
N GLU A 70 -20.29 -5.16 -3.21
CA GLU A 70 -20.94 -6.16 -4.08
C GLU A 70 -20.34 -6.17 -5.50
N ASN A 71 -20.23 -4.98 -6.10
CA ASN A 71 -19.74 -4.79 -7.48
C ASN A 71 -18.29 -4.32 -7.56
N MET A 72 -17.53 -4.38 -6.46
CA MET A 72 -16.13 -3.93 -6.45
C MET A 72 -15.18 -5.08 -6.76
N GLU A 73 -14.10 -4.73 -7.44
CA GLU A 73 -13.01 -5.62 -7.82
C GLU A 73 -11.66 -5.08 -7.32
N LEU A 74 -10.69 -5.98 -7.16
CA LEU A 74 -9.33 -5.64 -6.74
C LEU A 74 -8.64 -4.80 -7.83
N ILE A 75 -8.17 -3.60 -7.45
CA ILE A 75 -7.31 -2.76 -8.29
C ILE A 75 -5.86 -3.15 -8.06
N ARG A 76 -5.39 -3.04 -6.82
CA ARG A 76 -4.01 -3.35 -6.44
C ARG A 76 -3.86 -3.56 -4.93
N ILE A 77 -2.80 -4.26 -4.54
CA ILE A 77 -2.40 -4.38 -3.14
C ILE A 77 -1.52 -3.17 -2.78
N ARG A 78 -1.83 -2.49 -1.67
CA ARG A 78 -1.04 -1.36 -1.15
C ARG A 78 0.19 -1.86 -0.40
N ASN A 79 -0.04 -2.71 0.59
CA ASN A 79 1.00 -3.28 1.43
C ASN A 79 0.52 -4.62 2.00
N ALA A 80 1.44 -5.40 2.56
CA ALA A 80 1.11 -6.54 3.38
C ALA A 80 2.17 -6.75 4.45
N THR A 81 1.74 -7.13 5.65
CA THR A 81 2.63 -7.50 6.75
C THR A 81 2.28 -8.89 7.26
N ARG A 82 3.28 -9.56 7.83
CA ARG A 82 3.14 -10.85 8.49
C ARG A 82 3.73 -10.78 9.88
N GLN A 83 3.04 -11.35 10.84
CA GLN A 83 3.49 -11.49 12.22
C GLN A 83 3.40 -12.97 12.62
N ILE A 84 4.47 -13.53 13.18
CA ILE A 84 4.48 -14.90 13.70
C ILE A 84 4.02 -14.88 15.15
N VAL A 85 3.02 -15.71 15.46
CA VAL A 85 2.47 -15.90 16.81
C VAL A 85 2.31 -17.42 17.06
N ALA A 86 1.31 -17.87 17.80
CA ALA A 86 0.81 -19.25 17.74
C ALA A 86 0.07 -19.52 16.41
N GLY A 87 0.67 -19.11 15.29
CA GLY A 87 0.08 -19.05 13.96
C GLY A 87 0.81 -18.05 13.08
N SER A 88 0.13 -17.51 12.10
CA SER A 88 0.58 -16.31 11.38
C SER A 88 -0.59 -15.36 11.21
N ILE A 89 -0.39 -14.10 11.59
CA ILE A 89 -1.32 -13.01 11.32
C ILE A 89 -0.82 -12.26 10.09
N TYR A 90 -1.68 -12.09 9.10
CA TYR A 90 -1.45 -11.27 7.93
C TYR A 90 -2.34 -10.03 8.02
N ARG A 91 -1.74 -8.85 7.87
CA ARG A 91 -2.48 -7.60 7.69
C ARG A 91 -2.23 -7.08 6.29
N ILE A 92 -3.28 -6.87 5.53
CA ILE A 92 -3.19 -6.53 4.11
C ILE A 92 -4.06 -5.31 3.84
N ASP A 93 -3.44 -4.27 3.28
CA ASP A 93 -4.15 -3.11 2.75
C ASP A 93 -4.22 -3.22 1.23
N PHE A 94 -5.41 -3.09 0.66
CA PHE A 94 -5.62 -3.19 -0.78
C PHE A 94 -6.72 -2.24 -1.25
N TYR A 95 -6.60 -1.81 -2.51
CA TYR A 95 -7.55 -0.93 -3.16
C TYR A 95 -8.52 -1.73 -3.99
N VAL A 96 -9.79 -1.37 -3.89
CA VAL A 96 -10.88 -1.92 -4.69
C VAL A 96 -11.64 -0.80 -5.36
N GLY A 97 -12.32 -1.10 -6.46
CA GLY A 97 -13.25 -0.15 -7.05
C GLY A 97 -14.20 -0.80 -8.03
N ASP A 98 -15.08 0.01 -8.60
CA ASP A 98 -15.97 -0.46 -9.67
C ASP A 98 -15.13 -0.78 -10.92
N PRO A 99 -15.23 -2.00 -11.49
CA PRO A 99 -14.46 -2.39 -12.67
C PRO A 99 -14.70 -1.46 -13.87
N ARG A 100 -15.86 -0.82 -13.98
CA ARG A 100 -16.17 0.16 -15.03
C ARG A 100 -15.28 1.41 -14.94
N CYS A 101 -14.68 1.67 -13.78
CA CYS A 101 -13.86 2.86 -13.51
C CYS A 101 -12.38 2.69 -13.79
N PHE A 102 -11.89 1.46 -13.94
CA PHE A 102 -10.45 1.19 -14.11
C PHE A 102 -10.12 0.13 -15.16
N LYS A 103 -11.10 -0.62 -15.68
CA LYS A 103 -10.91 -1.46 -16.86
C LYS A 103 -11.18 -0.65 -18.13
N GLN A 104 -10.20 -0.59 -19.04
CA GLN A 104 -10.26 0.21 -20.29
C GLN A 104 -11.19 -0.38 -21.37
N SER A 105 -12.26 -1.09 -21.01
CA SER A 105 -13.02 -1.95 -21.93
C SER A 105 -14.35 -1.38 -22.42
N SER A 106 -14.74 -0.18 -21.99
CA SER A 106 -16.07 0.36 -22.31
C SER A 106 -16.01 1.31 -23.50
N ALA A 107 -16.77 0.99 -24.56
CA ALA A 107 -17.04 1.89 -25.69
C ALA A 107 -17.77 3.19 -25.27
N VAL A 108 -18.37 3.20 -24.07
CA VAL A 108 -19.02 4.35 -23.45
C VAL A 108 -18.17 4.82 -22.26
N PRO A 109 -17.79 6.11 -22.18
CA PRO A 109 -17.04 6.63 -21.05
C PRO A 109 -17.92 6.61 -19.79
N PHE A 110 -17.66 5.67 -18.88
CA PHE A 110 -18.25 5.69 -17.55
C PHE A 110 -17.50 6.73 -16.72
N ILE A 111 -18.19 7.80 -16.31
CA ILE A 111 -17.56 8.91 -15.59
C ILE A 111 -17.56 8.60 -14.10
N CYS A 112 -16.40 8.18 -13.58
CA CYS A 112 -16.20 7.94 -12.16
C CYS A 112 -15.73 9.23 -11.49
N LEU A 113 -16.68 10.10 -11.16
CA LEU A 113 -16.43 11.37 -10.50
C LEU A 113 -16.37 11.24 -8.96
N ASP A 114 -16.99 10.20 -8.41
CA ASP A 114 -17.20 10.10 -6.98
C ASP A 114 -16.19 9.18 -6.28
N ASP A 115 -15.77 9.59 -5.08
CA ASP A 115 -14.96 8.82 -4.12
C ASP A 115 -15.65 7.53 -3.64
N SER A 116 -16.96 7.37 -3.92
CA SER A 116 -17.72 6.16 -3.62
C SER A 116 -17.31 4.97 -4.50
N ASN A 117 -16.68 5.24 -5.66
CA ASN A 117 -16.29 4.22 -6.64
C ASN A 117 -15.01 3.49 -6.27
N TYR A 118 -14.26 3.99 -5.29
CA TYR A 118 -12.98 3.45 -4.88
C TYR A 118 -12.89 3.33 -3.35
N LYS A 119 -12.34 2.22 -2.88
CA LYS A 119 -12.15 2.00 -1.44
C LYS A 119 -10.77 1.46 -1.13
N LEU A 120 -10.23 1.90 -0.01
CA LEU A 120 -9.10 1.26 0.65
C LEU A 120 -9.66 0.31 1.71
N CYS A 121 -9.35 -0.97 1.56
CA CYS A 121 -9.75 -2.00 2.51
C CYS A 121 -8.53 -2.56 3.24
N SER A 122 -8.70 -2.78 4.53
CA SER A 122 -7.73 -3.40 5.42
C SER A 122 -8.33 -4.67 5.99
N VAL A 123 -7.59 -5.78 5.91
CA VAL A 123 -8.01 -7.08 6.44
C VAL A 123 -6.96 -7.65 7.38
N LYS A 124 -7.42 -8.38 8.40
CA LYS A 124 -6.60 -9.14 9.33
C LYS A 124 -6.97 -10.61 9.22
N ILE A 125 -6.01 -11.41 8.82
CA ILE A 125 -6.20 -12.83 8.53
C ILE A 125 -5.31 -13.64 9.45
N PHE A 126 -5.90 -14.58 10.17
CA PHE A 126 -5.20 -15.53 11.02
C PHE A 126 -5.12 -16.90 10.36
N THR A 127 -3.94 -17.52 10.40
CA THR A 127 -3.72 -18.86 9.86
C THR A 127 -2.97 -19.73 10.84
N GLN A 128 -3.40 -20.98 11.00
CA GLN A 128 -2.72 -22.04 11.74
C GLN A 128 -2.65 -23.29 10.87
N LEU A 129 -1.64 -23.35 10.00
CA LEU A 129 -1.56 -24.39 8.96
C LEU A 129 -1.49 -25.83 9.51
N TRP A 130 -1.10 -26.00 10.78
CA TRP A 130 -1.08 -27.29 11.47
C TRP A 130 -2.45 -27.71 12.05
N ILE A 131 -3.42 -26.80 12.11
CA ILE A 131 -4.80 -27.07 12.56
C ILE A 131 -5.76 -27.05 11.37
N SER A 132 -5.70 -26.01 10.54
CA SER A 132 -6.57 -25.85 9.38
C SER A 132 -5.82 -25.19 8.23
N LYS A 133 -6.07 -25.70 7.02
CA LYS A 133 -5.58 -25.07 5.78
C LYS A 133 -6.39 -23.85 5.38
N VAL A 134 -7.56 -23.64 6.00
CA VAL A 134 -8.45 -22.52 5.69
C VAL A 134 -8.02 -21.28 6.49
N PRO A 135 -7.69 -20.15 5.84
CA PRO A 135 -7.41 -18.91 6.53
C PRO A 135 -8.67 -18.34 7.17
N HIS A 136 -8.55 -17.80 8.39
CA HIS A 136 -9.65 -17.17 9.11
C HIS A 136 -9.56 -15.65 8.98
N LEU A 137 -10.59 -15.00 8.44
CA LEU A 137 -10.69 -13.54 8.43
C LEU A 137 -11.21 -13.07 9.79
N GLU A 138 -10.36 -12.40 10.56
CA GLU A 138 -10.71 -11.92 11.91
C GLU A 138 -11.41 -10.56 11.85
N GLU A 139 -10.84 -9.64 11.09
CA GLU A 139 -11.27 -8.24 11.05
C GLU A 139 -11.13 -7.69 9.63
N TYR A 140 -12.06 -6.82 9.26
CA TYR A 140 -11.94 -6.03 8.04
C TYR A 140 -12.62 -4.66 8.19
N SER A 141 -12.08 -3.68 7.46
CA SER A 141 -12.58 -2.31 7.38
C SER A 141 -12.34 -1.75 5.98
N CYS A 142 -13.25 -0.93 5.47
CA CYS A 142 -13.08 -0.25 4.20
C CYS A 142 -13.48 1.22 4.31
N GLN A 143 -12.73 2.08 3.64
CA GLN A 143 -12.94 3.53 3.60
C GLN A 143 -12.98 4.00 2.16
N ASN A 144 -13.86 4.96 1.85
CA ASN A 144 -13.87 5.63 0.55
C ASN A 144 -12.56 6.40 0.38
N ILE A 145 -11.98 6.33 -0.81
CA ILE A 145 -10.73 7.02 -1.14
C ILE A 145 -10.85 7.65 -2.52
N ARG A 146 -9.96 8.61 -2.78
CA ARG A 146 -9.94 9.30 -4.08
C ARG A 146 -9.34 8.42 -5.17
N LYS A 147 -9.77 8.67 -6.40
CA LYS A 147 -9.31 7.97 -7.59
C LYS A 147 -7.79 7.94 -7.72
N GLU A 148 -7.13 9.08 -7.48
CA GLU A 148 -5.68 9.22 -7.66
C GLU A 148 -4.90 8.33 -6.70
N GLU A 149 -5.40 8.17 -5.47
CA GLU A 149 -4.81 7.26 -4.50
C GLU A 149 -5.04 5.80 -4.91
N ALA A 150 -6.23 5.45 -5.38
CA ALA A 150 -6.59 4.08 -5.78
C ALA A 150 -5.71 3.56 -6.91
N LEU A 151 -5.59 4.34 -7.98
CA LEU A 151 -4.91 3.94 -9.22
C LEU A 151 -3.39 4.10 -9.12
N GLY A 152 -2.92 4.97 -8.23
CA GLY A 152 -1.51 5.29 -8.09
C GLY A 152 -1.02 6.21 -9.22
N GLY A 153 -0.05 7.07 -8.92
CA GLY A 153 0.43 8.12 -9.84
C GLY A 153 1.03 7.65 -11.17
N ALA A 154 1.16 6.33 -11.41
CA ALA A 154 1.60 5.79 -12.69
C ALA A 154 0.52 5.87 -13.78
N ASP A 155 -0.77 5.87 -13.42
CA ASP A 155 -1.88 5.88 -14.39
C ASP A 155 -2.31 7.31 -14.79
N LEU A 156 -1.99 8.32 -13.98
CA LEU A 156 -2.29 9.72 -14.30
C LEU A 156 -1.55 10.23 -15.55
N MET A 157 -0.37 9.69 -15.86
CA MET A 157 0.39 10.11 -17.04
C MET A 157 -0.21 9.53 -18.35
N HIS A 158 -0.76 8.32 -18.33
CA HIS A 158 -1.43 7.73 -19.49
C HIS A 158 -2.79 8.38 -19.77
N LEU A 159 -3.52 8.80 -18.73
CA LEU A 159 -4.77 9.55 -18.87
C LEU A 159 -4.54 10.99 -19.39
N TYR A 160 -3.43 11.63 -19.00
CA TYR A 160 -3.06 12.95 -19.52
C TYR A 160 -2.61 12.89 -21.00
N TYR A 161 -1.85 11.86 -21.40
CA TYR A 161 -1.41 11.71 -22.79
C TYR A 161 -2.60 11.48 -23.75
N ASN A 162 -3.52 10.57 -23.41
CA ASN A 162 -4.69 10.24 -24.25
C ASN A 162 -5.71 11.38 -24.39
N THR A 163 -5.80 12.29 -23.42
CA THR A 163 -6.72 13.44 -23.52
C THR A 163 -6.17 14.57 -24.38
N SER A 164 -4.85 14.63 -24.59
CA SER A 164 -4.21 15.62 -25.47
C SER A 164 -4.36 15.31 -26.96
N GLU A 165 -4.45 14.03 -27.35
CA GLU A 165 -4.64 13.64 -28.76
C GLU A 165 -6.10 13.76 -29.24
N ARG A 166 -7.09 13.70 -28.35
CA ARG A 166 -8.52 13.91 -28.72
C ARG A 166 -8.91 15.38 -28.96
N ARG A 167 -8.01 16.34 -28.71
CA ARG A 167 -8.26 17.78 -28.93
C ARG A 167 -7.54 18.36 -30.15
N ARG A 168 -6.93 17.52 -31.00
CA ARG A 168 -6.48 17.89 -32.35
C ARG A 168 -7.40 17.27 -33.38
#